data_AF-A0A971U4P4-F1
#
_entry.id   AF-A0A971U4P4-F1
#
_cell.length_a   1.000
_cell.length_b   1.000
_cell.length_c   1.000
_cell.angle_alpha   90.00
_cell.angle_beta   90.00
_cell.angle_gamma   90.00
#
_symmetry.space_group_name_H-M   'P 1'
#
loop_
_entity.id
_entity.type
_entity.pdbx_description
1 polymer ?
#
loop_
_entity_poly.entity_id
_entity_poly.type
_entity_poly.pdbx_seq_one_letter_code
_entity_poly.pdbx_strand_id
1 'polypeptide(L)' 'MRSVSPGRLEQLLRSLLPAGEQHGDVARVIALLLGGQPLPEGADGWRARLDWQRAIAEALKPLPGWRYVPGDS' A
#
# COMPACT_ATOMS: atom_id res chain seq x y z
N MET A 1 1.35 12.73 8.42
CA MET A 1 1.10 11.40 7.83
C MET A 1 0.90 10.41 8.96
N ARG A 2 -0.18 9.60 8.96
CA ARG A 2 -0.29 8.50 9.91
C ARG A 2 0.78 7.46 9.54
N SER A 3 1.69 7.17 10.46
CA SER A 3 2.69 6.11 10.29
C SER A 3 1.98 4.76 10.16
N VAL A 4 2.35 3.99 9.14
CA VAL A 4 1.91 2.60 8.98
C VAL A 4 3.03 1.71 9.51
N SER A 5 2.78 1.01 10.61
CA SER A 5 3.74 0.03 11.12
C SER A 5 3.79 -1.20 10.20
N PRO A 6 4.93 -1.89 10.08
CA PRO A 6 5.05 -3.11 9.27
C PRO A 6 3.99 -4.17 9.63
N GLY A 7 3.73 -4.39 10.92
CA GLY A 7 2.72 -5.35 11.37
C GLY A 7 1.28 -4.97 10.98
N ARG A 8 0.94 -3.67 10.98
CA ARG A 8 -0.36 -3.18 10.52
C ARG A 8 -0.53 -3.42 9.02
N LEU A 9 0.54 -3.21 8.25
CA LEU A 9 0.54 -3.42 6.80
C LEU A 9 0.41 -4.91 6.48
N GLU A 10 1.16 -5.78 7.14
CA GLU A 10 1.06 -7.24 6.96
C GLU A 10 -0.35 -7.74 7.26
N GLN A 11 -0.96 -7.30 8.37
CA GLN A 11 -2.33 -7.67 8.73
C GLN A 11 -3.34 -7.24 7.67
N LEU A 12 -3.21 -6.01 7.15
CA LEU A 12 -4.03 -5.50 6.04
C LEU A 12 -3.85 -6.35 4.79
N LEU A 13 -2.62 -6.62 4.38
CA LEU A 13 -2.33 -7.39 3.17
C LEU A 13 -2.88 -8.82 3.27
N ARG A 14 -2.70 -9.50 4.41
CA ARG A 14 -3.27 -10.83 4.66
C ARG A 14 -4.81 -10.83 4.63
N SER A 15 -5.46 -9.74 5.03
CA SER A 15 -6.92 -9.62 4.93
C SER A 15 -7.41 -9.38 3.51
N LEU A 16 -6.53 -8.89 2.62
CA LEU A 16 -6.88 -8.49 1.26
C LEU A 16 -6.61 -9.55 0.21
N LEU A 17 -5.57 -10.36 0.41
CA LEU A 17 -5.27 -11.48 -0.46
C LEU A 17 -6.17 -12.66 -0.07
N PRO A 18 -7.22 -13.00 -0.84
CA PRO A 18 -7.92 -14.26 -0.66
C PRO A 18 -6.92 -15.42 -0.72
N ALA A 19 -7.25 -16.52 -0.03
CA ALA A 19 -6.39 -17.69 0.03
C ALA A 19 -5.98 -18.15 -1.39
N GLY A 20 -4.69 -18.07 -1.70
CA GLY A 20 -4.12 -18.46 -2.99
C GLY A 20 -3.62 -17.31 -3.87
N GLU A 21 -3.97 -16.04 -3.59
CA GLU A 21 -3.35 -14.90 -4.27
C GLU A 21 -1.94 -14.62 -3.74
N GLN A 22 -0.99 -14.45 -4.66
CA GLN A 22 0.41 -14.11 -4.36
C GLN A 22 0.74 -12.63 -4.60
N HIS A 23 -0.19 -11.86 -5.17
CA HIS A 23 0.00 -10.46 -5.55
C HIS A 23 -1.17 -9.61 -5.09
N GLY A 24 -0.90 -8.42 -4.54
CA GLY A 24 -1.93 -7.47 -4.11
C GLY A 24 -1.79 -6.13 -4.82
N ASP A 25 -2.92 -5.49 -5.11
CA ASP A 25 -2.96 -4.17 -5.72
C ASP A 25 -2.66 -3.06 -4.69
N VAL A 26 -1.57 -2.33 -4.93
CA VAL A 26 -1.14 -1.20 -4.10
C VAL A 26 -2.19 -0.09 -4.04
N ALA A 27 -2.93 0.16 -5.13
CA ALA A 27 -4.00 1.16 -5.13
C ALA A 27 -5.11 0.80 -4.14
N ARG A 28 -5.47 -0.49 -4.08
CA ARG A 28 -6.45 -1.01 -3.11
C ARG A 28 -5.94 -0.89 -1.66
N VAL A 29 -4.66 -1.15 -1.43
CA VAL A 29 -4.03 -0.97 -0.11
C VAL A 29 -4.08 0.49 0.33
N ILE A 30 -3.75 1.42 -0.57
CA ILE A 30 -3.82 2.87 -0.30
C ILE A 30 -5.24 3.29 0.06
N ALA A 31 -6.25 2.86 -0.73
CA ALA A 31 -7.65 3.19 -0.46
C ALA A 31 -8.11 2.76 0.94
N LEU A 32 -7.64 1.60 1.42
CA LEU A 32 -7.96 1.09 2.75
C LEU A 32 -7.23 1.83 3.86
N LEU A 33 -5.95 2.17 3.64
CA LEU A 33 -5.17 2.99 4.58
C LEU A 33 -5.78 4.39 4.77
N LEU A 34 -6.40 4.93 3.72
CA LEU A 34 -7.16 6.18 3.74
C LEU A 34 -8.56 6.03 4.34
N GLY A 35 -9.00 4.82 4.68
CA GLY A 35 -10.34 4.57 5.21
C GLY A 35 -11.45 4.90 4.20
N GLY A 36 -11.19 4.65 2.91
CA GLY A 36 -12.13 4.96 1.83
C GLY A 36 -12.16 6.43 1.39
N GLN A 37 -11.32 7.29 1.98
CA GLN A 37 -11.14 8.65 1.48
C GLN A 37 -10.33 8.62 0.17
N PRO A 38 -10.79 9.30 -0.89
CA PRO A 38 -10.00 9.42 -2.11
C PRO A 38 -8.78 10.30 -1.85
N LEU A 39 -7.73 10.09 -2.63
CA LEU A 39 -6.66 11.08 -2.73
C LEU A 39 -7.20 12.35 -3.40
N PRO A 40 -6.61 13.53 -3.12
CA PRO A 40 -6.93 14.75 -3.87
C PRO A 40 -6.80 14.53 -5.38
N GLU A 41 -7.45 15.36 -6.19
CA GLU A 41 -7.26 15.32 -7.63
C GLU A 41 -5.99 16.10 -8.06
N GLY A 42 -5.54 15.86 -9.29
CA GLY A 42 -4.42 16.59 -9.87
C GLY A 42 -3.05 16.29 -9.24
N ALA A 43 -2.15 17.28 -9.27
CA ALA A 43 -0.75 17.11 -8.91
C ALA A 43 -0.54 16.72 -7.44
N ASP A 44 -1.38 17.22 -6.54
CA ASP A 44 -1.27 16.93 -5.10
C ASP A 44 -1.72 15.50 -4.79
N GLY A 45 -2.77 15.02 -5.48
CA GLY A 45 -3.17 13.62 -5.48
C GLY A 45 -2.07 12.68 -5.93
N TRP A 46 -1.46 13.02 -7.05
CA TRP A 46 -0.35 12.26 -7.62
C TRP A 46 0.84 12.18 -6.66
N ARG A 47 1.24 13.30 -6.05
CA ARG A 47 2.32 13.34 -5.04
C ARG A 47 1.97 12.49 -3.83
N ALA A 48 0.76 12.62 -3.30
CA ALA A 48 0.30 11.83 -2.17
C ALA A 48 0.31 10.33 -2.52
N ARG A 49 -0.06 9.94 -3.74
CA ARG A 49 0.02 8.55 -4.21
C ARG A 49 1.46 8.03 -4.19
N LEU A 50 2.41 8.80 -4.71
CA LEU A 50 3.83 8.42 -4.71
C LEU A 50 4.39 8.30 -3.29
N ASP A 51 4.02 9.21 -2.40
CA ASP A 51 4.45 9.17 -0.99
C ASP A 51 3.90 7.93 -0.29
N TRP A 52 2.64 7.56 -0.54
CA TRP A 52 2.06 6.32 -0.03
C TRP A 52 2.73 5.07 -0.60
N GLN A 53 3.00 5.03 -1.91
CA GLN A 53 3.72 3.92 -2.54
C GLN A 53 5.11 3.73 -1.93
N ARG A 54 5.85 4.83 -1.69
CA ARG A 54 7.14 4.80 -1.00
C ARG A 54 7.01 4.30 0.43
N ALA A 55 6.04 4.82 1.20
CA ALA A 55 5.80 4.39 2.57
C ALA A 55 5.47 2.89 2.66
N ILE A 56 4.65 2.38 1.73
CA ILE A 56 4.34 0.95 1.62
C ILE A 56 5.60 0.15 1.29
N ALA A 57 6.39 0.60 0.29
CA ALA A 57 7.63 -0.08 -0.08
C ALA A 57 8.63 -0.17 1.09
N GLU A 58 8.81 0.92 1.84
CA GLU A 58 9.65 0.93 3.04
C GLU A 58 9.12 0.00 4.13
N ALA A 59 7.80 0.00 4.36
CA ALA A 59 7.18 -0.86 5.37
C ALA A 59 7.21 -2.36 4.99
N LEU A 60 7.35 -2.69 3.71
CA LEU A 60 7.52 -4.07 3.23
C LEU A 60 8.95 -4.60 3.38
N LYS A 61 9.98 -3.74 3.41
CA LYS A 61 11.40 -4.17 3.54
C LYS A 61 11.68 -5.19 4.66
N PRO A 62 11.14 -5.06 5.88
CA PRO A 62 11.39 -6.03 6.95
C PRO A 62 10.54 -7.31 6.85
N LEU A 63 9.58 -7.41 5.92
CA LEU A 63 8.65 -8.53 5.85
C LEU A 63 9.17 -9.63 4.90
N PRO A 64 9.54 -10.82 5.41
CA PRO A 64 10.06 -11.90 4.59
C PRO A 64 8.99 -12.42 3.62
N GLY A 65 9.38 -12.63 2.36
CA GLY A 65 8.48 -13.11 1.30
C GLY A 65 7.62 -12.03 0.66
N TRP A 66 7.67 -10.79 1.14
CA TRP A 66 6.96 -9.66 0.54
C TRP A 66 7.92 -8.76 -0.20
N ARG A 67 7.51 -8.29 -1.38
CA ARG A 67 8.30 -7.38 -2.21
C ARG A 67 7.38 -6.37 -2.87
N TYR A 68 7.70 -5.09 -2.71
CA TYR A 68 7.13 -4.06 -3.57
C TYR A 68 7.69 -4.19 -4.97
N VAL A 69 6.81 -4.37 -5.96
CA VAL A 69 7.15 -4.35 -7.38
C VAL A 69 6.53 -3.10 -7.97
N PRO A 70 7.33 -2.12 -8.44
CA PRO A 70 6.80 -1.00 -9.20
C PRO A 70 6.09 -1.56 -10.46
N GLY A 71 4.83 -1.20 -10.66
CA GLY A 71 4.10 -1.55 -11.87
C GLY A 71 4.15 -0.42 -12.89
N ASP A 72 4.36 -0.76 -14.16
CA ASP A 72 4.19 0.10 -15.34
C ASP A 72 2.70 0.27 -15.71
N SER A 73 1.81 0.46 -14.73
CA SER A 73 0.38 0.65 -15.02
C SER A 73 0.11 1.88 -15.87
#